data_AF-A0A1T4M3T0-F1
#
_entry.id   AF-A0A1T4M3T0-F1
#
_cell.length_a   1.000
_cell.length_b   1.000
_cell.length_c   1.000
_cell.angle_alpha   90.00
_cell.angle_beta   90.00
_cell.angle_gamma   90.00
#
_symmetry.space_group_name_H-M   'P 1'
#
loop_
_entity.id
_entity.type
_entity.pdbx_description
1 polymer ?
#
loop_
_entity_poly.entity_id
_entity_poly.type
_entity_poly.pdbx_seq_one_letter_code
_entity_poly.pdbx_strand_id
1 'polypeptide(L)'
;MRTEIWARVALVALCLGILLGVEIRTAREVREMEAKSQVRYRSMLQLLEKAQTRHRELVKEVKKLKKRISDFERGAVVSARTREMMDATEKARMLAGEKAVEGPGIVIQIDDRQGSTTIIYSGDLQDFINILRFAGAEAIAVNGQRIVGTTAVHEAGQNLLINKVPVNRREGVPYEIMAIGPPDRLESYIKTTYGLWKDLEAAGVRLTLTRQERLLLPAYKGGYLFRYGIAF
;
A
#
# COMPACT_ATOMS: atom_id res chain seq x y z
N MET A 1 -67.80 45.50 19.28
CA MET A 1 -66.36 45.82 19.49
C MET A 1 -65.64 44.81 20.38
N ARG A 2 -66.18 44.37 21.53
CA ARG A 2 -65.54 43.36 22.41
C ARG A 2 -65.34 41.98 21.76
N THR A 3 -66.30 41.48 20.97
CA THR A 3 -66.26 40.15 20.34
C THR A 3 -65.17 40.00 19.27
N GLU A 4 -64.93 41.05 18.49
CA GLU A 4 -63.85 41.15 17.48
C GLU A 4 -62.45 40.99 18.12
N ILE A 5 -62.26 41.52 19.33
CA ILE A 5 -60.98 41.47 20.04
C ILE A 5 -60.70 40.04 20.53
N TRP A 6 -61.70 39.36 21.09
CA TRP A 6 -61.58 37.97 21.53
C TRP A 6 -61.33 37.00 20.37
N ALA A 7 -61.94 37.23 19.21
CA ALA A 7 -61.69 36.42 18.01
C ALA A 7 -60.24 36.53 17.52
N ARG A 8 -59.65 37.74 17.52
CA ARG A 8 -58.24 37.97 17.15
C ARG A 8 -57.27 37.32 18.15
N VAL A 9 -57.55 37.41 19.45
CA VAL A 9 -56.74 36.77 20.49
C VAL A 9 -56.78 35.24 20.35
N ALA A 10 -57.95 34.65 20.08
CA ALA A 10 -58.09 33.22 19.86
C ALA A 10 -57.32 32.74 18.63
N LEU A 11 -57.34 33.50 17.53
CA LEU A 11 -56.58 33.20 16.31
C LEU A 11 -55.06 33.20 16.57
N VAL A 12 -54.56 34.22 17.27
CA VAL A 12 -53.13 34.33 17.60
C VAL A 12 -52.70 33.18 18.53
N ALA A 13 -53.51 32.84 19.53
CA ALA A 13 -53.24 31.73 20.43
C ALA A 13 -53.21 30.37 19.69
N LEU A 14 -54.11 30.17 18.72
CA LEU A 14 -54.12 28.98 17.87
C LEU A 14 -52.84 28.87 17.03
N CYS A 15 -52.44 29.96 16.37
CA CYS A 15 -51.21 30.00 15.58
C CYS A 15 -49.97 29.73 16.45
N LEU A 16 -49.90 30.30 17.66
CA LEU A 16 -48.82 30.07 18.62
C LEU A 16 -48.76 28.61 19.09
N GLY A 17 -49.92 28.00 19.35
CA GLY A 17 -50.02 26.58 19.72
C GLY A 17 -49.53 25.65 18.61
N ILE A 18 -49.87 25.95 17.35
CA ILE A 18 -49.39 25.19 16.18
C ILE A 18 -47.87 25.34 16.02
N LEU A 19 -47.35 26.57 16.13
CA LEU A 19 -45.91 26.85 16.06
C LEU A 19 -45.11 26.09 17.13
N LEU A 20 -45.56 26.14 18.38
CA LEU A 20 -44.94 25.40 19.49
C LEU A 20 -45.03 23.88 19.30
N GLY A 21 -46.17 23.39 18.79
CA GLY A 21 -46.33 21.97 18.45
C GLY A 21 -45.36 21.50 17.37
N VAL A 22 -45.15 22.32 16.32
CA VAL A 22 -44.19 22.05 15.25
C VAL A 22 -42.76 22.06 15.78
N GLU A 23 -42.39 23.07 16.58
CA GLU A 23 -41.07 23.18 17.24
C GLU A 23 -40.75 21.98 18.12
N ILE A 24 -41.69 21.54 18.98
CA ILE A 24 -41.48 20.37 19.85
C ILE A 24 -41.30 19.10 19.01
N ARG A 25 -42.07 18.96 17.93
CA ARG A 25 -41.96 17.81 17.03
C ARG A 25 -40.62 17.80 16.27
N THR A 26 -40.23 18.91 15.68
CA THR A 26 -38.94 19.03 14.97
C THR A 26 -37.77 18.86 15.92
N ALA A 27 -37.80 19.47 17.10
CA ALA A 27 -36.76 19.28 18.11
C ALA A 27 -36.65 17.84 18.61
N ARG A 28 -37.74 17.05 18.59
CA ARG A 28 -37.69 15.60 18.89
C ARG A 28 -37.09 14.81 17.73
N GLU A 29 -37.53 15.06 16.50
CA GLU A 29 -37.01 14.39 15.30
C GLU A 29 -35.51 14.65 15.09
N VAL A 30 -35.04 15.89 15.30
CA VAL A 30 -33.61 16.26 15.24
C VAL A 30 -32.80 15.55 16.33
N ARG A 31 -33.29 15.52 17.57
CA ARG A 31 -32.61 14.80 18.67
C ARG A 31 -32.52 13.30 18.41
N GLU A 32 -33.56 12.69 17.84
CA GLU A 32 -33.52 11.28 17.43
C GLU A 32 -32.54 11.03 16.28
N MET A 33 -32.46 11.94 15.30
CA MET A 33 -31.48 11.86 14.21
C MET A 33 -30.03 11.98 14.72
N GLU A 34 -29.76 12.91 15.64
CA GLU A 34 -28.47 13.07 16.31
C GLU A 34 -28.12 11.85 17.17
N ALA A 35 -29.07 11.30 17.92
CA ALA A 35 -28.85 10.06 18.67
C ALA A 35 -28.52 8.88 17.73
N LYS A 36 -29.25 8.74 16.60
CA LYS A 36 -28.97 7.72 15.58
C LYS A 36 -27.65 7.94 14.86
N SER A 37 -27.22 9.19 14.65
CA SER A 37 -25.91 9.49 14.03
C SER A 37 -24.76 9.18 15.00
N GLN A 38 -24.89 9.53 16.28
CA GLN A 38 -23.91 9.19 17.32
C GLN A 38 -23.77 7.69 17.52
N VAL A 39 -24.88 6.93 17.54
CA VAL A 39 -24.85 5.47 17.63
C VAL A 39 -24.15 4.84 16.42
N ARG A 40 -24.43 5.32 15.21
CA ARG A 40 -23.74 4.87 13.98
C ARG A 40 -22.25 5.20 13.98
N TYR A 41 -21.88 6.39 14.46
CA TYR A 41 -20.48 6.77 14.58
C TYR A 41 -19.73 5.89 15.59
N ARG A 42 -20.34 5.63 16.77
CA ARG A 42 -19.77 4.74 17.79
C ARG A 42 -19.66 3.29 17.28
N SER A 43 -20.66 2.77 16.57
CA SER A 43 -20.60 1.42 16.01
C SER A 43 -19.52 1.28 14.95
N MET A 44 -19.32 2.31 14.11
CA MET A 44 -18.23 2.36 13.13
C MET A 44 -16.85 2.37 13.81
N LEU A 45 -16.68 3.16 14.87
CA LEU A 45 -15.43 3.15 15.66
C LEU A 45 -15.17 1.79 16.30
N GLN A 46 -16.19 1.13 16.84
CA GLN A 46 -16.05 -0.23 17.40
C GLN A 46 -15.69 -1.26 16.32
N LEU A 47 -16.26 -1.15 15.13
CA LEU A 47 -15.90 -2.00 13.98
C LEU A 47 -14.43 -1.78 13.58
N LEU A 48 -13.99 -0.53 13.51
CA LEU A 48 -12.61 -0.18 13.22
C LEU A 48 -11.65 -0.74 14.26
N GLU A 49 -11.97 -0.57 15.55
CA GLU A 49 -11.15 -1.07 16.66
C GLU A 49 -11.08 -2.61 16.67
N LYS A 50 -12.21 -3.29 16.42
CA LYS A 50 -12.25 -4.75 16.27
C LYS A 50 -11.40 -5.20 15.07
N ALA A 51 -11.49 -4.53 13.93
CA ALA A 51 -10.70 -4.83 12.74
C ALA A 51 -9.21 -4.63 13.00
N GLN A 52 -8.81 -3.53 13.64
CA GLN A 52 -7.42 -3.25 14.02
C GLN A 52 -6.88 -4.28 15.02
N THR A 53 -7.69 -4.71 15.98
CA THR A 53 -7.29 -5.71 16.98
C THR A 53 -7.07 -7.07 16.33
N ARG A 54 -8.01 -7.52 15.49
CA ARG A 54 -7.85 -8.76 14.69
C ARG A 54 -6.62 -8.70 13.80
N HIS A 55 -6.36 -7.58 13.13
CA HIS A 55 -5.16 -7.40 12.31
C HIS A 55 -3.89 -7.57 13.14
N ARG A 56 -3.82 -6.95 14.33
CA ARG A 56 -2.66 -7.10 15.25
C ARG A 56 -2.48 -8.55 15.73
N GLU A 57 -3.55 -9.26 16.01
CA GLU A 57 -3.52 -10.67 16.42
C GLU A 57 -2.99 -11.58 15.29
N LEU A 58 -3.53 -11.42 14.08
CA LEU A 58 -3.07 -12.16 12.89
C LEU A 58 -1.58 -11.91 12.59
N VAL A 59 -1.12 -10.67 12.68
CA VAL A 59 0.30 -10.33 12.50
C VAL A 59 1.18 -11.02 13.55
N LYS A 60 0.74 -11.09 14.81
CA LYS A 60 1.46 -11.81 15.87
C LYS A 60 1.49 -13.31 15.61
N GLU A 61 0.38 -13.88 15.16
CA GLU A 61 0.27 -15.30 14.84
C GLU A 61 1.20 -15.69 13.68
N VAL A 62 1.19 -14.93 12.59
CA VAL A 62 2.12 -15.11 11.47
C VAL A 62 3.57 -15.10 11.95
N LYS A 63 3.94 -14.13 12.81
CA LYS A 63 5.30 -14.05 13.38
C LYS A 63 5.64 -15.29 14.23
N LYS A 64 4.69 -15.81 15.01
CA LYS A 64 4.85 -17.01 15.84
C LYS A 64 5.01 -18.27 14.99
N LEU A 65 4.21 -18.46 13.95
CA LEU A 65 4.35 -19.60 13.03
C LEU A 65 5.69 -19.59 12.30
N LYS A 66 6.10 -18.42 11.76
CA LYS A 66 7.42 -18.27 11.13
C LYS A 66 8.57 -18.64 12.07
N LYS A 67 8.48 -18.26 13.35
CA LYS A 67 9.47 -18.64 14.36
C LYS A 67 9.51 -20.15 14.61
N ARG A 68 8.35 -20.80 14.75
CA ARG A 68 8.26 -22.27 14.93
C ARG A 68 8.90 -23.01 13.76
N ILE A 69 8.64 -22.60 12.53
CA ILE A 69 9.25 -23.19 11.33
C ILE A 69 10.78 -23.09 11.41
N SER A 70 11.31 -21.91 11.75
CA SER A 70 12.76 -21.71 11.91
C SER A 70 13.38 -22.53 13.05
N ASP A 71 12.64 -22.74 14.15
CA ASP A 71 13.12 -23.56 15.27
C ASP A 71 13.16 -25.06 14.89
N PHE A 72 12.17 -25.55 14.14
CA PHE A 72 12.18 -26.91 13.59
C PHE A 72 13.31 -27.13 12.58
N GLU A 73 13.55 -26.16 11.68
CA GLU A 73 14.64 -26.23 10.71
C GLU A 73 16.02 -26.28 11.37
N ARG A 74 16.21 -25.62 12.52
CA ARG A 74 17.48 -25.60 13.26
C ARG A 74 17.69 -26.83 14.15
N GLY A 75 16.62 -27.49 14.60
CA GLY A 75 16.68 -28.66 15.48
C GLY A 75 16.97 -29.99 14.77
N ALA A 76 16.88 -30.03 13.44
CA ALA A 76 17.21 -31.22 12.66
C ALA A 76 18.74 -31.46 12.62
N VAL A 77 19.18 -32.65 13.03
CA VAL A 77 20.61 -33.05 13.06
C VAL A 77 21.26 -32.84 11.69
N VAL A 78 22.24 -31.95 11.63
CA VAL A 78 22.85 -31.47 10.38
C VAL A 78 23.94 -32.43 9.91
N SER A 79 23.58 -33.40 9.08
CA SER A 79 24.56 -34.07 8.21
C SER A 79 25.08 -33.08 7.16
N ALA A 80 26.24 -33.33 6.55
CA ALA A 80 26.75 -32.49 5.46
C ALA A 80 25.71 -32.33 4.33
N ARG A 81 24.98 -33.40 4.01
CA ARG A 81 23.87 -33.42 3.04
C ARG A 81 22.68 -32.54 3.47
N THR A 82 22.39 -32.49 4.77
CA THR A 82 21.35 -31.61 5.31
C THR A 82 21.73 -30.13 5.14
N ARG A 83 23.01 -29.79 5.31
CA ARG A 83 23.51 -28.41 5.14
C ARG A 83 23.40 -27.93 3.70
N GLU A 84 23.78 -28.77 2.73
CA GLU A 84 23.62 -28.45 1.30
C GLU A 84 22.15 -28.24 0.92
N MET A 85 21.24 -29.08 1.43
CA MET A 85 19.80 -28.91 1.23
C MET A 85 19.26 -27.62 1.85
N MET A 86 19.76 -27.23 3.04
CA MET A 86 19.39 -25.97 3.69
C MET A 86 19.87 -24.76 2.88
N ASP A 87 21.10 -24.79 2.37
CA ASP A 87 21.65 -23.71 1.53
C ASP A 87 20.88 -23.58 0.22
N ALA A 88 20.53 -24.70 -0.41
CA ALA A 88 19.69 -24.71 -1.61
C ALA A 88 18.30 -24.13 -1.33
N THR A 89 17.72 -24.45 -0.18
CA THR A 89 16.42 -23.93 0.26
C THR A 89 16.47 -22.42 0.52
N GLU A 90 17.51 -21.93 1.20
CA GLU A 90 17.69 -20.50 1.43
C GLU A 90 17.92 -19.73 0.12
N LYS A 91 18.69 -20.27 -0.83
CA LYS A 91 18.82 -19.70 -2.18
C LYS A 91 17.48 -19.64 -2.91
N ALA A 92 16.69 -20.70 -2.86
CA ALA A 92 15.35 -20.72 -3.44
C ALA A 92 14.43 -19.66 -2.80
N ARG A 93 14.49 -19.50 -1.48
CA ARG A 93 13.74 -18.46 -0.75
C ARG A 93 14.19 -17.04 -1.11
N MET A 94 15.48 -16.83 -1.33
CA MET A 94 16.00 -15.54 -1.80
C MET A 94 15.53 -15.21 -3.22
N LEU A 95 15.56 -16.17 -4.14
CA LEU A 95 15.07 -16.03 -5.52
C LEU A 95 13.54 -15.81 -5.58
N ALA A 96 12.81 -16.49 -4.71
CA ALA A 96 11.38 -16.24 -4.49
C ALA A 96 11.12 -14.89 -3.78
N GLY A 97 12.15 -14.16 -3.35
CA GLY A 97 11.99 -12.89 -2.65
C GLY A 97 11.39 -13.01 -1.25
N GLU A 98 11.31 -14.20 -0.66
CA GLU A 98 10.80 -14.41 0.71
C GLU A 98 11.73 -13.89 1.80
N LYS A 99 13.00 -13.70 1.45
CA LYS A 99 14.03 -13.15 2.33
C LYS A 99 14.40 -11.74 1.90
N ALA A 100 14.69 -10.91 2.90
CA ALA A 100 15.40 -9.66 2.68
C ALA A 100 16.81 -10.00 2.20
N VAL A 101 17.32 -9.22 1.26
CA VAL A 101 18.66 -9.42 0.68
C VAL A 101 19.42 -8.11 0.72
N GLU A 102 20.74 -8.20 0.75
CA GLU A 102 21.63 -7.06 0.67
C GLU A 102 22.71 -7.27 -0.38
N GLY A 103 23.18 -6.20 -1.00
CA GLY A 103 24.25 -6.26 -1.98
C GLY A 103 24.49 -4.92 -2.68
N PRO A 104 25.47 -4.85 -3.59
CA PRO A 104 25.71 -3.66 -4.39
C PRO A 104 24.59 -3.42 -5.39
N GLY A 105 24.34 -2.16 -5.71
CA GLY A 105 23.24 -1.81 -6.59
C GLY A 105 23.08 -0.33 -6.85
N ILE A 106 21.88 0.03 -7.34
CA ILE A 106 21.49 1.40 -7.61
C ILE A 106 20.14 1.73 -6.96
N VAL A 107 19.97 3.02 -6.66
CA VAL A 107 18.71 3.63 -6.24
C VAL A 107 18.35 4.69 -7.26
N ILE A 108 17.17 4.57 -7.85
CA ILE A 108 16.60 5.53 -8.79
C ILE A 108 15.46 6.24 -8.08
N GLN A 109 15.54 7.56 -7.96
CA GLN A 109 14.44 8.40 -7.50
C GLN A 109 13.77 9.05 -8.71
N ILE A 110 12.46 8.96 -8.78
CA ILE A 110 11.63 9.51 -9.85
C ILE A 110 10.70 10.54 -9.22
N ASP A 111 10.98 11.81 -9.49
CA ASP A 111 10.24 12.95 -8.96
C ASP A 111 9.46 13.66 -10.07
N ASP A 112 8.15 13.40 -10.13
CA ASP A 112 7.22 14.00 -11.11
C ASP A 112 6.60 15.33 -10.66
N ARG A 113 7.09 15.93 -9.55
CA ARG A 113 6.41 17.07 -8.90
C ARG A 113 6.46 18.39 -9.67
N GLN A 114 7.23 18.48 -10.75
CA GLN A 114 7.41 19.73 -11.51
C GLN A 114 6.21 20.06 -12.43
N GLY A 115 5.20 19.18 -12.53
CA GLY A 115 4.00 19.39 -13.34
C GLY A 115 2.67 19.25 -12.57
N SER A 116 1.62 19.92 -13.05
CA SER A 116 0.24 19.83 -12.52
C SER A 116 -0.45 18.50 -12.86
N THR A 117 0.14 17.72 -13.76
CA THR A 117 -0.40 16.46 -14.28
C THR A 117 0.50 15.31 -13.84
N THR A 118 -0.07 14.18 -13.43
CA THR A 118 0.70 12.95 -13.19
C THR A 118 1.33 12.51 -14.52
N ILE A 119 2.66 12.39 -14.55
CA ILE A 119 3.40 12.03 -15.77
C ILE A 119 3.77 10.54 -15.74
N ILE A 120 3.89 9.95 -14.55
CA ILE A 120 4.27 8.55 -14.38
C ILE A 120 3.04 7.64 -14.26
N TYR A 121 2.99 6.63 -15.12
CA TYR A 121 1.97 5.59 -15.17
C TYR A 121 2.55 4.22 -14.80
N SER A 122 1.68 3.20 -14.74
CA SER A 122 2.11 1.83 -14.43
C SER A 122 3.08 1.28 -15.47
N GLY A 123 2.89 1.67 -16.75
CA GLY A 123 3.77 1.29 -17.86
C GLY A 123 5.22 1.72 -17.65
N ASP A 124 5.44 2.98 -17.25
CA ASP A 124 6.80 3.50 -17.03
C ASP A 124 7.53 2.70 -15.95
N LEU A 125 6.86 2.43 -14.82
CA LEU A 125 7.45 1.62 -13.75
C LEU A 125 7.72 0.18 -14.19
N GLN A 126 6.85 -0.40 -15.02
CA GLN A 126 7.08 -1.73 -15.59
C GLN A 126 8.30 -1.74 -16.51
N ASP A 127 8.49 -0.69 -17.31
CA ASP A 127 9.66 -0.56 -18.20
C ASP A 127 10.95 -0.42 -17.40
N PHE A 128 10.99 0.40 -16.34
CA PHE A 128 12.13 0.44 -15.41
C PHE A 128 12.44 -0.96 -14.84
N ILE A 129 11.43 -1.66 -14.34
CA ILE A 129 11.61 -3.01 -13.78
C ILE A 129 12.15 -3.98 -14.84
N ASN A 130 11.62 -3.93 -16.06
CA ASN A 130 12.03 -4.82 -17.14
C ASN A 130 13.46 -4.54 -17.62
N ILE A 131 13.83 -3.27 -17.77
CA ILE A 131 15.20 -2.87 -18.13
C ILE A 131 16.18 -3.32 -17.04
N LEU A 132 15.85 -3.13 -15.76
CA LEU A 132 16.71 -3.56 -14.65
C LEU A 132 16.87 -5.08 -14.62
N ARG A 133 15.78 -5.85 -14.83
CA ARG A 133 15.86 -7.31 -14.99
C ARG A 133 16.78 -7.71 -16.13
N PHE A 134 16.62 -7.07 -17.29
CA PHE A 134 17.46 -7.32 -18.46
C PHE A 134 18.94 -6.97 -18.23
N ALA A 135 19.19 -5.89 -17.48
CA ALA A 135 20.53 -5.47 -17.08
C ALA A 135 21.19 -6.38 -16.03
N GLY A 136 20.47 -7.39 -15.52
CA GLY A 136 20.99 -8.37 -14.57
C GLY A 136 20.74 -8.02 -13.11
N ALA A 137 19.68 -7.27 -12.79
CA ALA A 137 19.26 -7.08 -11.41
C ALA A 137 18.80 -8.42 -10.79
N GLU A 138 19.38 -8.77 -9.64
CA GLU A 138 19.06 -9.98 -8.88
C GLU A 138 17.85 -9.78 -7.96
N ALA A 139 17.65 -8.56 -7.49
CA ALA A 139 16.51 -8.18 -6.67
C ALA A 139 16.13 -6.73 -6.96
N ILE A 140 14.81 -6.47 -7.03
CA ILE A 140 14.26 -5.13 -7.26
C ILE A 140 13.18 -4.85 -6.21
N ALA A 141 13.14 -3.63 -5.69
CA ALA A 141 12.04 -3.13 -4.88
C ALA A 141 11.61 -1.75 -5.36
N VAL A 142 10.31 -1.47 -5.28
CA VAL A 142 9.76 -0.14 -5.58
C VAL A 142 9.00 0.34 -4.35
N ASN A 143 9.36 1.51 -3.82
CA ASN A 143 8.80 2.10 -2.59
C ASN A 143 8.68 1.06 -1.45
N GLY A 144 9.74 0.27 -1.23
CA GLY A 144 9.78 -0.75 -0.18
C GLY A 144 8.91 -2.00 -0.44
N GLN A 145 8.40 -2.18 -1.66
CA GLN A 145 7.72 -3.40 -2.11
C GLN A 145 8.65 -4.23 -2.99
N ARG A 146 9.01 -5.44 -2.53
CA ARG A 146 9.82 -6.39 -3.30
C ARG A 146 9.06 -6.83 -4.56
N ILE A 147 9.73 -6.75 -5.70
CA ILE A 147 9.22 -7.24 -6.98
C ILE A 147 9.56 -8.73 -7.12
N VAL A 148 8.54 -9.54 -7.36
CA VAL A 148 8.65 -11.00 -7.60
C VAL A 148 7.94 -11.35 -8.91
N GLY A 149 8.01 -12.62 -9.34
CA GLY A 149 7.42 -13.05 -10.61
C GLY A 149 5.90 -12.82 -10.72
N THR A 150 5.18 -12.81 -9.60
CA THR A 150 3.72 -12.59 -9.53
C THR A 150 3.35 -11.14 -9.18
N THR A 151 4.32 -10.22 -9.12
CA THR A 151 4.05 -8.82 -8.82
C THR A 151 3.24 -8.17 -9.94
N ALA A 152 2.09 -7.61 -9.59
CA ALA A 152 1.31 -6.75 -10.46
C ALA A 152 1.61 -5.28 -10.15
N VAL A 153 1.84 -4.49 -11.21
CA VAL A 153 1.94 -3.03 -11.18
C VAL A 153 0.76 -2.49 -12.00
N HIS A 154 -0.19 -1.82 -11.36
CA HIS A 154 -1.41 -1.36 -12.04
C HIS A 154 -1.96 -0.08 -11.39
N GLU A 155 -2.71 0.71 -12.16
CA GLU A 155 -3.48 1.84 -11.64
C GLU A 155 -4.75 1.36 -10.91
N ALA A 156 -5.09 2.03 -9.80
CA ALA A 156 -6.45 2.05 -9.26
C ALA A 156 -6.85 3.49 -8.95
N GLY A 157 -7.68 4.07 -9.82
CA GLY A 157 -8.03 5.49 -9.76
C GLY A 157 -6.80 6.36 -9.99
N GLN A 158 -6.44 7.19 -8.99
CA GLN A 158 -5.25 8.04 -9.02
C GLN A 158 -4.02 7.40 -8.35
N ASN A 159 -4.12 6.15 -7.91
CA ASN A 159 -3.05 5.46 -7.20
C ASN A 159 -2.38 4.43 -8.13
N LEU A 160 -1.06 4.36 -8.08
CA LEU A 160 -0.32 3.18 -8.57
C LEU A 160 -0.19 2.16 -7.45
N LEU A 161 -0.47 0.91 -7.76
CA LEU A 161 -0.40 -0.20 -6.82
C LEU A 161 0.69 -1.18 -7.24
N ILE A 162 1.51 -1.57 -6.26
CA ILE A 162 2.51 -2.63 -6.40
C ILE A 162 2.20 -3.68 -5.36
N ASN A 163 2.01 -4.93 -5.79
CA ASN A 163 1.58 -6.02 -4.91
C ASN A 163 0.29 -5.68 -4.13
N LYS A 164 -0.64 -4.94 -4.77
CA LYS A 164 -1.89 -4.43 -4.18
C LYS A 164 -1.69 -3.39 -3.06
N VAL A 165 -0.47 -2.91 -2.86
CA VAL A 165 -0.17 -1.82 -1.93
C VAL A 165 -0.08 -0.52 -2.73
N PRO A 166 -0.84 0.52 -2.38
CA PRO A 166 -0.70 1.82 -3.03
C PRO A 166 0.70 2.38 -2.72
N VAL A 167 1.45 2.70 -3.77
CA VAL A 167 2.81 3.28 -3.69
C VAL A 167 2.84 4.75 -4.13
N ASN A 168 1.66 5.36 -4.24
CA ASN A 168 1.50 6.62 -4.92
C ASN A 168 1.76 7.85 -4.04
N ARG A 169 2.02 8.94 -4.75
CA ARG A 169 2.28 10.35 -4.38
C ARG A 169 1.58 10.96 -3.15
N ARG A 170 0.55 10.36 -2.55
CA ARG A 170 -0.25 11.01 -1.49
C ARG A 170 0.54 11.39 -0.23
N GLU A 171 1.73 10.83 -0.04
CA GLU A 171 2.63 11.16 1.08
C GLU A 171 3.78 12.13 0.71
N GLY A 172 3.82 12.65 -0.53
CA GLY A 172 4.83 13.63 -0.97
C GLY A 172 6.22 13.06 -1.24
N VAL A 173 6.37 11.73 -1.25
CA VAL A 173 7.62 11.01 -1.48
C VAL A 173 7.76 10.65 -2.97
N PRO A 174 8.92 10.90 -3.62
CA PRO A 174 9.23 10.41 -4.96
C PRO A 174 9.09 8.88 -5.07
N TYR A 175 8.96 8.37 -6.30
CA TYR A 175 9.08 6.92 -6.49
C TYR A 175 10.54 6.51 -6.34
N GLU A 176 10.78 5.49 -5.53
CA GLU A 176 12.10 4.95 -5.27
C GLU A 176 12.18 3.53 -5.82
N ILE A 177 13.05 3.32 -6.80
CA ILE A 177 13.35 1.99 -7.35
C ILE A 177 14.75 1.60 -6.88
N MET A 178 14.81 0.54 -6.08
CA MET A 178 16.06 -0.04 -5.57
C MET A 178 16.34 -1.33 -6.34
N ALA A 179 17.55 -1.50 -6.87
CA ALA A 179 17.95 -2.71 -7.57
C ALA A 179 19.34 -3.18 -7.16
N ILE A 180 19.45 -4.44 -6.75
CA ILE A 180 20.72 -5.11 -6.46
C ILE A 180 21.21 -5.80 -7.73
N GLY A 181 22.49 -5.62 -8.05
CA GLY A 181 23.14 -6.18 -9.23
C GLY A 181 24.38 -5.36 -9.60
N PRO A 182 25.00 -5.62 -10.78
CA PRO A 182 26.22 -4.92 -11.21
C PRO A 182 25.95 -3.43 -11.47
N PRO A 183 26.42 -2.48 -10.63
CA PRO A 183 25.94 -1.10 -10.68
C PRO A 183 26.23 -0.38 -12.00
N ASP A 184 27.39 -0.63 -12.60
CA ASP A 184 27.78 -0.07 -13.90
C ASP A 184 26.83 -0.51 -15.02
N ARG A 185 26.45 -1.80 -15.02
CA ARG A 185 25.54 -2.35 -16.01
C ARG A 185 24.14 -1.81 -15.80
N LEU A 186 23.64 -1.81 -14.56
CA LEU A 186 22.31 -1.29 -14.23
C LEU A 186 22.16 0.17 -14.67
N GLU A 187 23.13 1.03 -14.36
CA GLU A 187 23.11 2.44 -14.75
C GLU A 187 23.21 2.64 -16.27
N SER A 188 24.12 1.91 -16.93
CA SER A 188 24.29 2.05 -18.38
C SER A 188 23.01 1.70 -19.14
N TYR A 189 22.35 0.60 -18.75
CA TYR A 189 21.12 0.16 -19.40
C TYR A 189 19.96 1.11 -19.11
N ILE A 190 19.78 1.58 -17.87
CA ILE A 190 18.66 2.46 -17.56
C ILE A 190 18.73 3.81 -18.28
N LYS A 191 19.94 4.36 -18.50
CA LYS A 191 20.13 5.64 -19.18
C LYS A 191 20.07 5.54 -20.71
N THR A 192 20.28 4.35 -21.28
CA THR A 192 20.45 4.17 -22.73
C THR A 192 19.26 3.47 -23.39
N THR A 193 18.58 2.57 -22.67
CA THR A 193 17.59 1.67 -23.28
C THR A 193 16.29 2.42 -23.55
N TYR A 194 15.76 2.30 -24.77
CA TYR A 194 14.46 2.84 -25.23
C TYR A 194 14.26 4.36 -25.08
N GLY A 195 15.27 5.14 -24.70
CA GLY A 195 15.12 6.58 -24.49
C GLY A 195 14.33 6.99 -23.24
N LEU A 196 13.78 6.02 -22.49
CA LEU A 196 12.89 6.23 -21.34
C LEU A 196 13.39 7.33 -20.38
N TRP A 197 14.68 7.28 -20.00
CA TRP A 197 15.27 8.28 -19.11
C TRP A 197 15.15 9.70 -19.66
N LYS A 198 15.50 9.88 -20.94
CA LYS A 198 15.49 11.19 -21.60
C LYS A 198 14.08 11.68 -21.86
N ASP A 199 13.17 10.79 -22.23
CA ASP A 199 11.77 11.14 -22.50
C ASP A 199 11.08 11.64 -21.24
N LEU A 200 11.34 11.01 -20.09
CA LEU A 200 10.84 11.44 -18.79
C LEU A 200 11.47 12.77 -18.33
N GLU A 201 12.77 12.96 -18.51
CA GLU A 201 13.42 14.26 -18.24
C GLU A 201 12.86 15.37 -19.13
N ALA A 202 12.63 15.10 -20.42
CA ALA A 202 12.02 16.04 -21.35
C ALA A 202 10.55 16.36 -21.00
N ALA A 203 9.83 15.40 -20.43
CA ALA A 203 8.50 15.60 -19.87
C ALA A 203 8.50 16.38 -18.54
N GLY A 204 9.68 16.71 -17.99
CA GLY A 204 9.83 17.48 -16.75
C GLY A 204 9.95 16.65 -15.49
N VAL A 205 10.11 15.32 -15.59
CA VAL A 205 10.34 14.44 -14.45
C VAL A 205 11.81 14.54 -14.02
N ARG A 206 12.06 14.79 -12.74
CA ARG A 206 13.41 14.80 -12.19
C ARG A 206 13.80 13.38 -11.79
N LEU A 207 14.75 12.81 -12.53
CA LEU A 207 15.31 11.50 -12.24
C LEU A 207 16.67 11.68 -11.55
N THR A 208 16.91 10.95 -10.46
CA THR A 208 18.24 10.83 -9.87
C THR A 208 18.63 9.38 -9.69
N LEU A 209 19.89 9.05 -9.95
CA LEU A 209 20.44 7.72 -9.78
C LEU A 209 21.64 7.80 -8.84
N THR A 210 21.62 6.96 -7.81
CA THR A 210 22.71 6.84 -6.84
C THR A 210 23.17 5.41 -6.76
N ARG A 211 24.48 5.18 -6.85
CA ARG A 211 25.08 3.86 -6.62
C ARG A 211 25.29 3.63 -5.14
N GLN A 212 25.07 2.41 -4.67
CA GLN A 212 25.34 2.02 -3.30
C GLN A 212 26.04 0.66 -3.27
N GLU A 213 27.11 0.54 -2.51
CA GLU A 213 27.82 -0.74 -2.32
C GLU A 213 27.02 -1.72 -1.45
N ARG A 214 26.18 -1.18 -0.57
CA ARG A 214 25.32 -1.97 0.32
C ARG A 214 23.91 -1.41 0.32
N LEU A 215 23.06 -2.07 -0.46
CA LEU A 215 21.64 -1.77 -0.60
C LEU A 215 20.83 -2.90 0.05
N LEU A 216 19.93 -2.57 0.97
CA LEU A 216 19.05 -3.55 1.64
C LEU A 216 17.67 -3.55 0.98
N LEU A 217 17.27 -4.67 0.40
CA LEU A 217 15.92 -4.86 -0.16
C LEU A 217 15.06 -5.71 0.79
N PRO A 218 13.80 -5.31 1.03
CA PRO A 218 12.91 -6.04 1.92
C PRO A 218 12.51 -7.40 1.32
N ALA A 219 12.01 -8.27 2.19
CA ALA A 219 11.28 -9.47 1.79
C ALA A 219 9.92 -9.11 1.18
N TYR A 220 9.45 -9.94 0.26
CA TYR A 220 8.08 -9.91 -0.24
C TYR A 220 7.09 -10.16 0.91
N LYS A 221 6.09 -9.29 0.99
CA LYS A 221 5.10 -9.29 2.08
C LYS A 221 3.85 -10.11 1.75
N GLY A 222 3.65 -10.45 0.48
CA GLY A 222 2.54 -11.30 0.06
C GLY A 222 2.84 -12.78 0.24
N GLY A 223 1.87 -13.62 -0.14
CA GLY A 223 2.01 -15.08 -0.11
C GLY A 223 1.84 -15.69 -1.50
N TYR A 224 2.42 -16.87 -1.68
CA TYR A 224 2.18 -17.73 -2.83
C TYR A 224 1.00 -18.65 -2.52
N LEU A 225 -0.07 -18.56 -3.31
CA LEU A 225 -1.27 -19.38 -3.13
C LEU A 225 -1.38 -20.38 -4.27
N PHE A 226 -1.10 -21.65 -3.98
CA PHE A 226 -1.35 -22.76 -4.89
C PHE A 226 -2.71 -23.37 -4.54
N ARG A 227 -3.70 -23.25 -5.44
CA ARG A 227 -5.02 -23.89 -5.25
C ARG A 227 -5.11 -25.28 -5.85
N TYR A 228 -4.34 -25.53 -6.91
CA TYR A 228 -4.38 -26.77 -7.68
C TYR A 228 -3.00 -27.41 -7.85
N GLY A 229 -1.92 -26.62 -7.79
CA GLY A 229 -0.56 -27.13 -7.90
C GLY A 229 -0.17 -27.91 -6.64
N ILE A 230 0.35 -29.12 -6.84
CA ILE A 230 0.92 -29.96 -5.78
C ILE A 230 2.40 -30.19 -6.07
N ALA A 231 3.23 -30.16 -5.02
CA ALA A 231 4.62 -30.60 -5.11
C ALA A 231 4.64 -32.13 -5.25
N PHE A 232 5.53 -32.65 -6.10
CA PHE A 232 5.75 -34.08 -6.31
C PHE A 232 7.13 -34.48 -5.80
#